data_AF-A0A316YSM8-F1
#
_entry.id   AF-A0A316YSM8-F1
#
_cell.length_a   1.000
_cell.length_b   1.000
_cell.length_c   1.000
_cell.angle_alpha   90.00
_cell.angle_beta   90.00
_cell.angle_gamma   90.00
#
_symmetry.space_group_name_H-M   'P 1'
#
loop_
_entity.id
_entity.type
_entity.pdbx_description
1 polymer ?
#
loop_
_entity_poly.entity_id
_entity_poly.type
_entity_poly.pdbx_seq_one_letter_code
_entity_poly.pdbx_strand_id
1 'polypeptide(L)'
;MTTAPPLSAPDAAIINHVVPLDETVLNSTSRASGISITELYDLNSVVETIVPAAASEPRFRRVALQLPDELLCDASAIFWELQRRIKQALSASTSSNLARSPELFVLADTSYGNCCVDEVAASHVDADLVVHFGHACLSPTARLPVLYVFSRLPIDVRHAAKELMRAVEEEEGSKNVVLMYDIAYEHAAPEVFELLRCGKEPADRFVLAMLDKHSNFTRHASPNPTGWGGDGVLEEGMERIKLEERNCGHDGCSTDRCASSLHSATSSSSPSNHKFILPPHIDVSHSLVLYLGGESLALTNLLLHLGPSTSVHSYDPLQDRLRVETGATNKLLMRRYAAVQRARDASVVALVVGTLGVHSYLPLLASLKELLTKKHGRKVYTISVGKLSPAKLANFQEVDIFVLVACPENSLVELKGTGKDYYKPIVTPWEMQIALDGGRGWSGEYILELGKVLEEGERQKQGADDAEGEDEPHFSLVTGGFVSRRHRPNMEGESEEQQAGTVALRSNDGIVTKIMDSAGGAHVAGRSWRGLEQRLGMDEPAKLEVGRAGIAQGYADGDEARHEGATN
;
A
#
# COMPACT_ATOMS: atom_id res chain seq x y z
N MET A 1 -19.36 -15.75 28.17
CA MET A 1 -19.32 -14.31 27.88
C MET A 1 -17.87 -13.94 27.67
N THR A 2 -17.43 -13.84 26.42
CA THR A 2 -16.10 -13.35 26.08
C THR A 2 -16.09 -11.85 26.37
N THR A 3 -15.29 -11.44 27.35
CA THR A 3 -15.09 -10.03 27.69
C THR A 3 -14.56 -9.28 26.46
N ALA A 4 -15.15 -8.14 26.13
CA ALA A 4 -14.66 -7.29 25.05
C ALA A 4 -13.18 -6.95 25.31
N PRO A 5 -12.31 -6.97 24.28
CA PRO A 5 -10.91 -6.64 24.46
C PRO A 5 -10.78 -5.22 25.01
N PRO A 6 -9.87 -4.98 25.97
CA PRO A 6 -9.69 -3.65 26.55
C PRO A 6 -9.27 -2.65 25.46
N LEU A 7 -9.94 -1.50 25.43
CA LEU A 7 -9.70 -0.43 24.45
C LEU A 7 -8.36 0.31 24.65
N SER A 8 -7.67 0.02 25.76
CA SER A 8 -6.33 0.53 26.08
C SER A 8 -5.46 -0.59 26.61
N ALA A 9 -4.25 -0.73 26.08
CA ALA A 9 -3.26 -1.65 26.59
C ALA A 9 -2.55 -1.04 27.82
N PRO A 10 -2.29 -1.79 28.90
CA PRO A 10 -1.45 -1.31 29.99
C PRO A 10 -0.01 -1.06 29.51
N ASP A 11 0.73 -0.15 30.13
CA ASP A 11 2.12 0.18 29.72
C ASP A 11 3.03 -1.06 29.64
N ALA A 12 2.84 -2.02 30.54
CA ALA A 12 3.56 -3.30 30.53
C ALA A 12 3.28 -4.14 29.28
N ALA A 13 2.12 -3.96 28.63
CA ALA A 13 1.80 -4.63 27.38
C ALA A 13 2.59 -4.07 26.20
N ILE A 14 3.09 -2.83 26.26
CA ILE A 14 3.98 -2.27 25.20
C ILE A 14 5.30 -3.04 25.17
N ILE A 15 5.87 -3.32 26.34
CA ILE A 15 7.15 -4.04 26.47
C ILE A 15 7.01 -5.50 26.03
N ASN A 16 5.88 -6.13 26.35
CA ASN A 16 5.62 -7.53 26.02
C ASN A 16 4.93 -7.71 24.64
N HIS A 17 4.68 -6.62 23.91
CA HIS A 17 3.99 -6.70 22.63
C HIS A 17 4.90 -7.32 21.59
N VAL A 18 4.60 -8.56 21.23
CA VAL A 18 5.23 -9.22 20.08
C VAL A 18 4.51 -8.76 18.83
N VAL A 19 5.23 -8.10 17.93
CA VAL A 19 4.69 -7.73 16.62
C VAL A 19 4.46 -9.03 15.83
N PRO A 20 3.24 -9.30 15.35
CA PRO A 20 2.99 -10.44 14.48
C PRO A 20 3.72 -10.17 13.15
N LEU A 21 4.73 -10.98 12.87
CA LEU A 21 5.51 -10.94 11.63
C LEU A 21 5.08 -12.10 10.73
N ASP A 22 5.18 -11.90 9.42
CA ASP A 22 4.92 -12.98 8.47
C ASP A 22 6.03 -14.04 8.57
N GLU A 23 5.67 -15.23 9.04
CA GLU A 23 6.62 -16.34 9.22
C GLU A 23 7.26 -16.78 7.90
N THR A 24 6.54 -16.70 6.78
CA THR A 24 7.08 -17.10 5.48
C THR A 24 8.19 -16.16 5.03
N VAL A 25 7.99 -14.85 5.21
CA VAL A 25 8.98 -13.81 4.92
C VAL A 25 10.14 -13.88 5.90
N LEU A 26 9.87 -14.08 7.20
CA LEU A 26 10.92 -14.23 8.20
C LEU A 26 11.83 -15.44 7.92
N ASN A 27 11.24 -16.57 7.48
CA ASN A 27 12.00 -17.77 7.11
C ASN A 27 12.83 -17.59 5.84
N SER A 28 12.50 -16.60 4.99
CA SER A 28 13.27 -16.25 3.80
C SER A 28 14.50 -15.36 4.07
N THR A 29 14.65 -14.84 5.29
CA THR A 29 15.81 -14.02 5.68
C THR A 29 17.11 -14.81 5.61
N SER A 30 18.24 -14.12 5.46
CA SER A 30 19.58 -14.74 5.45
C SER A 30 19.83 -15.52 6.73
N ARG A 31 19.42 -14.98 7.87
CA ARG A 31 19.59 -15.61 9.18
C ARG A 31 18.80 -16.90 9.32
N ALA A 32 17.56 -16.95 8.82
CA ALA A 32 16.69 -18.12 8.95
C ALA A 32 16.98 -19.19 7.88
N SER A 33 17.18 -18.77 6.63
CA SER A 33 17.45 -19.66 5.50
C SER A 33 18.88 -20.20 5.45
N GLY A 34 19.84 -19.49 6.06
CA GLY A 34 21.27 -19.79 5.94
C GLY A 34 21.87 -19.39 4.59
N ILE A 35 21.08 -18.79 3.70
CA ILE A 35 21.52 -18.30 2.39
C ILE A 35 22.25 -16.97 2.59
N SER A 36 23.32 -16.74 1.82
CA SER A 36 24.06 -15.48 1.90
C SER A 36 23.22 -14.28 1.43
N ILE A 37 23.37 -13.13 2.07
CA ILE A 37 22.70 -11.88 1.66
C ILE A 37 22.96 -11.51 0.19
N THR A 38 24.11 -11.91 -0.36
CA THR A 38 24.52 -11.62 -1.74
C THR A 38 23.80 -12.47 -2.77
N GLU A 39 23.27 -13.61 -2.34
CA GLU A 39 22.47 -14.51 -3.16
C GLU A 39 20.99 -14.15 -3.07
N LEU A 40 20.53 -13.75 -1.88
CA LEU A 40 19.14 -13.34 -1.61
C LEU A 40 18.76 -11.99 -2.24
N TYR A 41 19.69 -11.02 -2.22
CA TYR A 41 19.43 -9.65 -2.68
C TYR A 41 20.35 -9.27 -3.82
N ASP A 42 19.81 -8.57 -4.82
CA ASP A 42 20.59 -8.03 -5.93
C ASP A 42 21.36 -6.76 -5.54
N LEU A 43 22.41 -6.93 -4.73
CA LEU A 43 23.25 -5.84 -4.28
C LEU A 43 24.10 -5.25 -5.41
N ASN A 44 24.28 -5.96 -6.53
CA ASN A 44 25.03 -5.45 -7.68
C ASN A 44 24.26 -4.34 -8.38
N SER A 45 22.97 -4.56 -8.67
CA SER A 45 22.13 -3.50 -9.24
C SER A 45 22.12 -2.25 -8.36
N VAL A 46 22.07 -2.40 -7.03
CA VAL A 46 22.14 -1.25 -6.11
C VAL A 46 23.44 -0.47 -6.27
N VAL A 47 24.58 -1.16 -6.34
CA VAL A 47 25.90 -0.53 -6.50
C VAL A 47 25.99 0.19 -7.85
N GLU A 48 25.51 -0.44 -8.93
CA GLU A 48 25.50 0.16 -10.27
C GLU A 48 24.60 1.39 -10.36
N THR A 49 23.45 1.39 -9.68
CA THR A 49 22.55 2.55 -9.61
C THR A 49 23.19 3.72 -8.84
N ILE A 50 23.91 3.44 -7.73
CA ILE A 50 24.55 4.46 -6.91
C ILE A 50 25.84 4.97 -7.56
N VAL A 51 26.65 4.07 -8.12
CA VAL A 51 27.94 4.34 -8.77
C VAL A 51 27.95 3.70 -10.16
N PRO A 52 27.36 4.37 -11.17
CA PRO A 52 27.42 3.89 -12.54
C PRO A 52 28.86 3.70 -13.01
N ALA A 53 29.13 2.67 -13.82
CA ALA A 53 30.49 2.29 -14.22
C ALA A 53 31.30 3.40 -14.91
N ALA A 54 30.64 4.39 -15.51
CA ALA A 54 31.26 5.53 -16.18
C ALA A 54 31.46 6.77 -15.27
N ALA A 55 31.01 6.73 -14.01
CA ALA A 55 31.01 7.88 -13.12
C ALA A 55 32.23 7.87 -12.16
N SER A 56 32.91 9.01 -12.05
CA SER A 56 33.98 9.24 -11.07
C SER A 56 33.47 9.56 -9.66
N GLU A 57 32.18 9.91 -9.55
CA GLU A 57 31.50 10.24 -8.30
C GLU A 57 30.16 9.50 -8.22
N PRO A 58 29.67 9.20 -6.99
CA PRO A 58 28.36 8.58 -6.83
C PRO A 58 27.24 9.51 -7.34
N ARG A 59 26.26 8.94 -8.05
CA ARG A 59 25.07 9.66 -8.54
C ARG A 59 24.22 10.19 -7.38
N PHE A 60 24.18 9.44 -6.27
CA PHE A 60 23.39 9.77 -5.08
C PHE A 60 24.31 9.86 -3.86
N ARG A 61 24.17 10.89 -3.04
CA ARG A 61 25.07 11.13 -1.89
C ARG A 61 24.52 10.56 -0.61
N ARG A 62 23.22 10.70 -0.36
CA ARG A 62 22.54 10.19 0.84
C ARG A 62 21.51 9.15 0.40
N VAL A 63 21.73 7.90 0.79
CA VAL A 63 20.89 6.78 0.38
C VAL A 63 20.19 6.18 1.59
N ALA A 64 18.87 6.17 1.57
CA ALA A 64 18.06 5.50 2.57
C ALA A 64 17.80 4.04 2.17
N LEU A 65 18.10 3.12 3.08
CA LEU A 65 17.83 1.69 2.94
C LEU A 65 16.57 1.38 3.75
N GLN A 66 15.46 1.13 3.06
CA GLN A 66 14.20 0.76 3.68
C GLN A 66 14.04 -0.76 3.64
N LEU A 67 13.80 -1.37 4.80
CA LEU A 67 13.48 -2.79 4.90
C LEU A 67 12.14 -2.95 5.62
N PRO A 68 11.32 -3.91 5.22
CA PRO A 68 10.11 -4.28 5.97
C PRO A 68 10.51 -4.90 7.32
N ASP A 69 9.59 -4.84 8.29
CA ASP A 69 9.83 -5.27 9.67
C ASP A 69 10.42 -6.69 9.75
N GLU A 70 9.99 -7.59 8.87
CA GLU A 70 10.45 -8.98 8.78
C GLU A 70 11.91 -9.12 8.36
N LEU A 71 12.42 -8.20 7.54
CA LEU A 71 13.77 -8.24 6.97
C LEU A 71 14.78 -7.37 7.74
N LEU A 72 14.35 -6.67 8.80
CA LEU A 72 15.24 -5.81 9.59
C LEU A 72 16.45 -6.54 10.19
N CYS A 73 16.35 -7.86 10.41
CA CYS A 73 17.48 -8.66 10.88
C CYS A 73 18.66 -8.69 9.89
N ASP A 74 18.40 -8.54 8.59
CA ASP A 74 19.42 -8.58 7.54
C ASP A 74 20.02 -7.20 7.25
N ALA A 75 19.40 -6.13 7.76
CA ALA A 75 19.77 -4.74 7.47
C ALA A 75 21.25 -4.42 7.74
N SER A 76 21.78 -4.90 8.88
CA SER A 76 23.18 -4.66 9.25
C SER A 76 24.16 -5.33 8.28
N ALA A 77 23.87 -6.56 7.84
CA ALA A 77 24.71 -7.30 6.91
C ALA A 77 24.69 -6.65 5.51
N ILE A 78 23.48 -6.27 5.04
CA ILE A 78 23.29 -5.54 3.77
C ILE A 78 24.08 -4.23 3.78
N PHE A 79 23.98 -3.45 4.87
CA PHE A 79 24.68 -2.17 5.01
C PHE A 79 26.20 -2.32 4.82
N TRP A 80 26.83 -3.26 5.55
CA TRP A 80 28.27 -3.45 5.49
C TRP A 80 28.74 -3.98 4.14
N GLU A 81 27.97 -4.88 3.53
CA GLU A 81 28.30 -5.44 2.22
C GLU A 81 28.17 -4.40 1.10
N LEU A 82 27.12 -3.58 1.12
CA LEU A 82 26.97 -2.45 0.20
C LEU A 82 28.12 -1.45 0.37
N GLN A 83 28.45 -1.08 1.61
CA GLN A 83 29.54 -0.14 1.86
C GLN A 83 30.89 -0.68 1.34
N ARG A 84 31.13 -1.99 1.47
CA ARG A 84 32.33 -2.65 0.93
C ARG A 84 32.35 -2.60 -0.60
N ARG A 85 31.26 -2.95 -1.27
CA ARG A 85 31.16 -2.96 -2.74
C ARG A 85 31.25 -1.57 -3.35
N ILE A 86 30.60 -0.58 -2.75
CA ILE A 86 30.64 0.82 -3.20
C ILE A 86 32.09 1.36 -3.14
N LYS A 87 32.81 1.09 -2.05
CA LYS A 87 34.23 1.47 -1.94
C LYS A 87 35.09 0.83 -3.03
N GLN A 88 34.84 -0.45 -3.33
CA GLN A 88 35.54 -1.15 -4.42
C GLN A 88 35.24 -0.54 -5.78
N ALA A 89 33.95 -0.28 -6.09
CA ALA A 89 33.54 0.36 -7.34
C ALA A 89 34.18 1.74 -7.51
N LEU A 90 34.17 2.58 -6.47
CA LEU A 90 34.80 3.91 -6.52
C LEU A 90 36.33 3.85 -6.72
N SER A 91 36.99 2.86 -6.10
CA SER A 91 38.44 2.66 -6.26
C SER A 91 38.83 2.17 -7.65
N ALA A 92 37.93 1.48 -8.35
CA ALA A 92 38.14 1.04 -9.72
C ALA A 92 37.96 2.19 -10.73
N SER A 93 37.06 3.13 -10.44
CA SER A 93 36.72 4.24 -11.35
C SER A 93 37.62 5.47 -11.23
N THR A 94 38.36 5.65 -10.13
CA THR A 94 39.05 6.93 -9.83
C THR A 94 40.51 6.74 -9.41
N SER A 95 41.44 7.40 -10.10
CA SER A 95 42.88 7.43 -9.76
C SER A 95 43.25 8.38 -8.62
N SER A 96 42.30 9.14 -8.09
CA SER A 96 42.50 10.09 -6.98
C SER A 96 41.83 9.60 -5.68
N ASN A 97 42.56 9.63 -4.58
CA ASN A 97 42.11 9.22 -3.24
C ASN A 97 41.05 10.15 -2.60
N LEU A 98 40.31 10.94 -3.38
CA LEU A 98 39.44 12.02 -2.88
C LEU A 98 37.93 11.80 -3.16
N ALA A 99 37.54 10.73 -3.85
CA ALA A 99 36.12 10.43 -4.07
C ALA A 99 35.43 10.10 -2.73
N ARG A 100 34.45 10.91 -2.34
CA ARG A 100 33.70 10.72 -1.09
C ARG A 100 32.67 9.59 -1.28
N SER A 101 32.74 8.55 -0.44
CA SER A 101 31.72 7.50 -0.39
C SER A 101 30.35 8.09 -0.05
N PRO A 102 29.24 7.61 -0.65
CA PRO A 102 27.90 7.99 -0.23
C PRO A 102 27.63 7.54 1.21
N GLU A 103 26.74 8.28 1.87
CA GLU A 103 26.25 8.02 3.22
C GLU A 103 25.00 7.14 3.12
N LEU A 104 25.02 6.00 3.81
CA LEU A 104 23.93 5.05 3.85
C LEU A 104 23.18 5.18 5.19
N PHE A 105 21.85 5.18 5.17
CA PHE A 105 21.00 5.28 6.35
C PHE A 105 19.99 4.13 6.36
N VAL A 106 19.93 3.33 7.41
CA VAL A 106 18.91 2.29 7.55
C VAL A 106 17.64 2.90 8.14
N LEU A 107 16.52 2.78 7.45
CA LEU A 107 15.20 3.13 7.97
C LEU A 107 14.65 1.92 8.73
N ALA A 108 14.53 2.07 10.05
CA ALA A 108 14.17 0.98 10.96
C ALA A 108 12.66 0.89 11.28
N ASP A 109 11.84 1.77 10.70
CA ASP A 109 10.40 1.83 10.96
C ASP A 109 9.63 2.00 9.65
N THR A 110 8.41 1.46 9.63
CA THR A 110 7.47 1.57 8.52
C THR A 110 6.18 2.20 9.04
N SER A 111 5.93 3.46 8.66
CA SER A 111 4.85 4.27 9.27
C SER A 111 3.44 3.77 8.93
N TYR A 112 3.23 3.24 7.72
CA TYR A 112 1.90 2.92 7.18
C TYR A 112 1.72 1.47 6.72
N GLY A 113 2.79 0.84 6.21
CA GLY A 113 2.80 -0.56 5.81
C GLY A 113 4.14 -0.96 5.20
N ASN A 114 4.51 -2.22 5.38
CA ASN A 114 5.81 -2.78 4.98
C ASN A 114 6.04 -2.74 3.45
N CYS A 115 4.95 -2.71 2.67
CA CYS A 115 4.96 -2.72 1.21
C CYS A 115 5.10 -1.32 0.57
N CYS A 116 4.79 -0.22 1.28
CA CYS A 116 4.82 1.12 0.69
C CYS A 116 6.14 1.86 1.08
N VAL A 117 6.63 2.73 0.20
CA VAL A 117 7.86 3.52 0.44
C VAL A 117 7.60 4.67 1.41
N ASP A 118 8.47 4.85 2.40
CA ASP A 118 8.38 5.94 3.39
C ASP A 118 9.27 7.12 3.01
N GLU A 119 8.76 7.99 2.12
CA GLU A 119 9.46 9.20 1.72
C GLU A 119 9.66 10.20 2.88
N VAL A 120 8.84 10.14 3.93
CA VAL A 120 8.91 11.08 5.06
C VAL A 120 10.07 10.68 5.98
N ALA A 121 10.18 9.40 6.31
CA ALA A 121 11.33 8.87 7.02
C ALA A 121 12.64 9.13 6.27
N ALA A 122 12.65 8.90 4.94
CA ALA A 122 13.80 9.22 4.09
C ALA A 122 14.13 10.74 4.07
N SER A 123 13.13 11.61 4.16
CA SER A 123 13.33 13.06 4.20
C SER A 123 14.02 13.54 5.49
N HIS A 124 13.84 12.84 6.62
CA HIS A 124 14.53 13.20 7.87
C HIS A 124 16.04 13.05 7.81
N VAL A 125 16.54 12.26 6.85
CA VAL A 125 17.97 12.10 6.57
C VAL A 125 18.35 12.72 5.23
N ASP A 126 17.55 13.65 4.71
CA ASP A 126 17.69 14.29 3.38
C ASP A 126 18.17 13.31 2.30
N ALA A 127 17.55 12.13 2.22
CA ALA A 127 17.96 11.13 1.25
C ALA A 127 17.66 11.58 -0.18
N ASP A 128 18.61 11.34 -1.08
CA ASP A 128 18.49 11.58 -2.52
C ASP A 128 17.93 10.34 -3.26
N LEU A 129 17.99 9.17 -2.62
CA LEU A 129 17.54 7.87 -3.14
C LEU A 129 17.01 7.01 -2.00
N VAL A 130 15.91 6.29 -2.25
CA VAL A 130 15.47 5.18 -1.40
C VAL A 130 15.74 3.85 -2.10
N VAL A 131 16.37 2.92 -1.40
CA VAL A 131 16.48 1.52 -1.81
C VAL A 131 15.52 0.73 -0.93
N HIS A 132 14.44 0.23 -1.51
CA HIS A 132 13.40 -0.51 -0.81
C HIS A 132 13.58 -2.02 -1.03
N PHE A 133 13.87 -2.74 0.05
CA PHE A 133 14.11 -4.18 0.02
C PHE A 133 12.84 -4.99 0.29
N GLY A 134 12.77 -6.19 -0.29
CA GLY A 134 11.71 -7.15 -0.01
C GLY A 134 10.39 -6.82 -0.70
N HIS A 135 9.28 -7.11 -0.02
CA HIS A 135 7.95 -6.96 -0.59
C HIS A 135 7.59 -5.48 -0.83
N ALA A 136 6.98 -5.17 -1.97
CA ALA A 136 6.65 -3.82 -2.39
C ALA A 136 5.35 -3.77 -3.19
N CYS A 137 4.51 -2.77 -2.89
CA CYS A 137 3.25 -2.54 -3.60
C CYS A 137 3.43 -1.80 -4.94
N LEU A 138 4.65 -1.35 -5.24
CA LEU A 138 5.05 -0.62 -6.46
C LEU A 138 4.20 0.62 -6.80
N SER A 139 3.53 1.19 -5.80
CA SER A 139 2.75 2.42 -5.97
C SER A 139 3.69 3.57 -6.38
N PRO A 140 3.26 4.44 -7.30
CA PRO A 140 4.08 5.54 -7.79
C PRO A 140 4.44 6.49 -6.65
N THR A 141 5.74 6.78 -6.52
CA THR A 141 6.25 7.69 -5.48
C THR A 141 6.09 9.15 -5.89
N ALA A 142 5.96 10.04 -4.91
CA ALA A 142 5.65 11.44 -5.17
C ALA A 142 6.90 12.28 -5.50
N ARG A 143 8.02 12.06 -4.81
CA ARG A 143 9.17 12.97 -4.82
C ARG A 143 10.51 12.28 -5.04
N LEU A 144 10.79 11.20 -4.32
CA LEU A 144 12.12 10.58 -4.33
C LEU A 144 12.23 9.50 -5.40
N PRO A 145 13.40 9.34 -6.04
CA PRO A 145 13.67 8.15 -6.84
C PRO A 145 13.78 6.94 -5.91
N VAL A 146 13.24 5.81 -6.35
CA VAL A 146 13.22 4.57 -5.56
C VAL A 146 13.65 3.38 -6.39
N LEU A 147 14.69 2.71 -5.90
CA LEU A 147 15.13 1.42 -6.42
C LEU A 147 14.52 0.29 -5.58
N TYR A 148 13.80 -0.63 -6.22
CA TYR A 148 13.27 -1.82 -5.57
C TYR A 148 14.23 -3.01 -5.69
N VAL A 149 14.48 -3.70 -4.57
CA VAL A 149 15.31 -4.91 -4.50
C VAL A 149 14.49 -6.03 -3.85
N PHE A 150 13.93 -6.90 -4.68
CA PHE A 150 13.05 -7.97 -4.22
C PHE A 150 13.84 -9.13 -3.59
N SER A 151 13.22 -9.82 -2.64
CA SER A 151 13.69 -11.08 -2.08
C SER A 151 13.52 -12.21 -3.11
N ARG A 152 14.50 -13.11 -3.21
CA ARG A 152 14.44 -14.26 -4.12
C ARG A 152 13.92 -15.50 -3.40
N LEU A 153 12.66 -15.86 -3.65
CA LEU A 153 12.09 -17.11 -3.13
C LEU A 153 12.49 -18.32 -3.99
N PRO A 154 12.70 -19.50 -3.39
CA PRO A 154 13.11 -20.68 -4.13
C PRO A 154 12.00 -21.16 -5.09
N ILE A 155 12.41 -21.67 -6.25
CA ILE A 155 11.50 -22.18 -7.29
C ILE A 155 12.20 -23.22 -8.15
N ASP A 156 11.51 -24.33 -8.46
CA ASP A 156 11.90 -25.23 -9.55
C ASP A 156 11.36 -24.68 -10.88
N VAL A 157 12.24 -24.01 -11.63
CA VAL A 157 11.91 -23.36 -12.91
C VAL A 157 11.35 -24.33 -13.94
N ARG A 158 11.86 -25.57 -13.99
CA ARG A 158 11.42 -26.57 -14.98
C ARG A 158 10.06 -27.13 -14.61
N HIS A 159 9.83 -27.38 -13.32
CA HIS A 159 8.54 -27.85 -12.84
C HIS A 159 7.46 -26.77 -13.02
N ALA A 160 7.77 -25.52 -12.66
CA ALA A 160 6.87 -24.39 -12.84
C ALA A 160 6.44 -24.21 -14.31
N ALA A 161 7.40 -24.21 -15.24
CA ALA A 161 7.10 -24.10 -16.66
C ALA A 161 6.22 -25.26 -17.16
N LYS A 162 6.46 -26.49 -16.70
CA LYS A 162 5.66 -27.66 -17.07
C LYS A 162 4.22 -27.57 -16.57
N GLU A 163 4.00 -27.17 -15.31
CA GLU A 163 2.66 -27.06 -14.73
C GLU A 163 1.86 -25.91 -15.37
N LEU A 164 2.52 -24.76 -15.59
CA LEU A 164 1.92 -23.64 -16.30
C LEU A 164 1.59 -23.98 -17.76
N MET A 165 2.41 -24.79 -18.44
CA MET A 165 2.06 -25.31 -19.77
C MET A 165 0.80 -26.18 -19.75
N ARG A 166 0.62 -27.01 -18.71
CA ARG A 166 -0.60 -27.82 -18.57
C ARG A 166 -1.84 -26.92 -18.53
N ALA A 167 -1.78 -25.79 -17.82
CA ALA A 167 -2.86 -24.80 -17.79
C ALA A 167 -3.19 -24.23 -19.18
N VAL A 168 -2.15 -23.95 -19.99
CA VAL A 168 -2.31 -23.45 -21.36
C VAL A 168 -2.94 -24.51 -22.27
N GLU A 169 -2.60 -25.78 -22.10
CA GLU A 169 -3.14 -26.90 -22.89
C GLU A 169 -4.58 -27.26 -22.51
N GLU A 170 -4.98 -27.02 -21.25
CA GLU A 170 -6.35 -27.24 -20.76
C GLU A 170 -7.35 -26.16 -21.26
N GLU A 171 -6.89 -24.97 -21.63
CA GLU A 171 -7.73 -23.90 -22.19
C GLU A 171 -7.89 -24.05 -23.72
N GLU A 172 -9.06 -24.51 -24.17
CA GLU A 172 -9.40 -24.58 -25.59
C GLU A 172 -9.56 -23.18 -26.21
N GLY A 173 -8.52 -22.69 -26.89
CA GLY A 173 -8.61 -21.47 -27.71
C GLY A 173 -7.28 -20.79 -28.04
N SER A 174 -7.25 -20.04 -29.14
CA SER A 174 -6.12 -19.18 -29.56
C SER A 174 -6.15 -17.83 -28.83
N LYS A 175 -6.06 -17.83 -27.49
CA LYS A 175 -5.89 -16.61 -26.69
C LYS A 175 -4.41 -16.27 -26.53
N ASN A 176 -4.07 -14.99 -26.47
CA ASN A 176 -2.73 -14.57 -26.02
C ASN A 176 -2.48 -15.09 -24.60
N VAL A 177 -1.25 -15.47 -24.28
CA VAL A 177 -0.84 -15.98 -22.98
C VAL A 177 0.07 -14.95 -22.34
N VAL A 178 -0.34 -14.41 -21.20
CA VAL A 178 0.42 -13.40 -20.46
C VAL A 178 0.92 -14.02 -19.17
N LEU A 179 2.25 -14.11 -19.00
CA LEU A 179 2.87 -14.52 -17.75
C LEU A 179 3.10 -13.30 -16.86
N MET A 180 2.39 -13.28 -15.73
CA MET A 180 2.54 -12.37 -14.61
C MET A 180 3.10 -13.15 -13.41
N TYR A 181 3.67 -12.47 -12.44
CA TYR A 181 4.32 -13.12 -11.30
C TYR A 181 4.28 -12.25 -10.05
N ASP A 182 4.39 -12.90 -8.89
CA ASP A 182 4.71 -12.23 -7.64
C ASP A 182 6.15 -11.68 -7.70
N ILE A 183 6.38 -10.51 -7.11
CA ILE A 183 7.67 -9.83 -7.14
C ILE A 183 8.81 -10.67 -6.56
N ALA A 184 8.49 -11.61 -5.66
CA ALA A 184 9.47 -12.53 -5.09
C ALA A 184 10.08 -13.51 -6.12
N TYR A 185 9.39 -13.77 -7.23
CA TYR A 185 9.82 -14.65 -8.32
C TYR A 185 10.36 -13.90 -9.53
N GLU A 186 10.55 -12.58 -9.45
CA GLU A 186 11.08 -11.76 -10.54
C GLU A 186 12.40 -12.31 -11.10
N HIS A 187 13.28 -12.81 -10.22
CA HIS A 187 14.57 -13.38 -10.59
C HIS A 187 14.48 -14.65 -11.48
N ALA A 188 13.36 -15.37 -11.43
CA ALA A 188 13.17 -16.64 -12.13
C ALA A 188 12.15 -16.56 -13.27
N ALA A 189 11.26 -15.55 -13.26
CA ALA A 189 10.19 -15.40 -14.24
C ALA A 189 10.68 -15.37 -15.71
N PRO A 190 11.80 -14.70 -16.08
CA PRO A 190 12.31 -14.76 -17.45
C PRO A 190 12.70 -16.17 -17.90
N GLU A 191 13.30 -16.97 -17.02
CA GLU A 191 13.70 -18.34 -17.35
C GLU A 191 12.48 -19.26 -17.49
N VAL A 192 11.50 -19.13 -16.59
CA VAL A 192 10.20 -19.83 -16.71
C VAL A 192 9.51 -19.47 -18.03
N PHE A 193 9.49 -18.19 -18.39
CA PHE A 193 8.88 -17.71 -19.63
C PHE A 193 9.53 -18.29 -20.89
N GLU A 194 10.87 -18.32 -20.95
CA GLU A 194 11.57 -18.90 -22.10
C GLU A 194 11.26 -20.38 -22.26
N LEU A 195 11.16 -21.14 -21.15
CA LEU A 195 10.76 -22.55 -21.20
C LEU A 195 9.30 -22.74 -21.62
N LEU A 196 8.39 -21.83 -21.23
CA LEU A 196 6.99 -21.84 -21.66
C LEU A 196 6.83 -21.60 -23.17
N ARG A 197 7.59 -20.63 -23.70
CA ARG A 197 7.55 -20.25 -25.13
C ARG A 197 8.27 -21.24 -26.04
N CYS A 198 9.29 -21.94 -25.53
CA CYS A 198 10.18 -22.78 -26.33
C CYS A 198 9.42 -23.85 -27.15
N GLY A 199 9.63 -23.85 -28.47
CA GLY A 199 9.05 -24.85 -29.37
C GLY A 199 7.55 -24.69 -29.64
N LYS A 200 6.95 -23.54 -29.30
CA LYS A 200 5.54 -23.23 -29.53
C LYS A 200 5.39 -22.14 -30.59
N GLU A 201 4.44 -22.32 -31.51
CA GLU A 201 4.12 -21.37 -32.58
C GLU A 201 2.63 -20.99 -32.52
N PRO A 202 2.26 -19.71 -32.69
CA PRO A 202 3.14 -18.55 -32.90
C PRO A 202 3.80 -18.06 -31.60
N ALA A 203 5.10 -17.76 -31.65
CA ALA A 203 5.85 -17.28 -30.48
C ALA A 203 5.31 -15.95 -29.92
N ASP A 204 4.78 -15.09 -30.79
CA ASP A 204 4.18 -13.78 -30.44
C ASP A 204 2.92 -13.90 -29.58
N ARG A 205 2.37 -15.12 -29.43
CA ARG A 205 1.24 -15.40 -28.54
C ARG A 205 1.63 -15.28 -27.06
N PHE A 206 2.89 -15.50 -26.71
CA PHE A 206 3.37 -15.51 -25.33
C PHE A 206 3.99 -14.17 -24.97
N VAL A 207 3.57 -13.61 -23.83
CA VAL A 207 3.99 -12.30 -23.35
C VAL A 207 4.48 -12.41 -21.93
N LEU A 208 5.69 -11.90 -21.67
CA LEU A 208 6.19 -11.74 -20.31
C LEU A 208 5.87 -10.34 -19.83
N ALA A 209 5.17 -10.25 -18.71
CA ALA A 209 4.90 -8.99 -18.05
C ALA A 209 6.17 -8.56 -17.28
N MET A 210 6.79 -7.43 -17.63
CA MET A 210 8.02 -6.96 -16.97
C MET A 210 7.73 -5.99 -15.82
N LEU A 211 8.39 -6.17 -14.67
CA LEU A 211 8.33 -5.23 -13.55
C LEU A 211 9.30 -4.05 -13.73
N ASP A 212 8.82 -2.85 -13.43
CA ASP A 212 9.68 -1.67 -13.29
C ASP A 212 10.25 -1.58 -11.86
N LYS A 213 11.58 -1.72 -11.74
CA LYS A 213 12.30 -1.59 -10.46
C LYS A 213 12.71 -0.15 -10.14
N HIS A 214 12.58 0.78 -11.09
CA HIS A 214 13.10 2.14 -11.02
C HIS A 214 11.96 3.15 -11.00
N SER A 215 11.47 3.47 -9.80
CA SER A 215 10.43 4.50 -9.66
C SER A 215 11.05 5.90 -9.67
N ASN A 216 10.46 6.82 -10.46
CA ASN A 216 10.74 8.25 -10.42
C ASN A 216 12.22 8.65 -10.72
N PHE A 217 12.97 7.86 -11.49
CA PHE A 217 14.36 8.17 -11.85
C PHE A 217 14.51 9.25 -12.94
N THR A 218 13.52 9.39 -13.83
CA THR A 218 13.57 10.30 -14.99
C THR A 218 13.49 11.77 -14.58
N ARG A 219 12.68 12.11 -13.58
CA ARG A 219 12.61 13.47 -13.01
C ARG A 219 13.92 13.93 -12.38
N HIS A 220 14.78 12.98 -11.98
CA HIS A 220 16.09 13.20 -11.36
C HIS A 220 17.27 12.84 -12.28
N ALA A 221 17.03 12.70 -13.60
CA ALA A 221 18.07 12.46 -14.60
C ALA A 221 18.72 13.77 -15.13
N SER A 222 18.16 14.95 -14.80
CA SER A 222 18.67 16.24 -15.25
C SER A 222 19.51 16.93 -14.16
N PRO A 223 20.73 17.42 -14.45
CA PRO A 223 21.66 17.94 -13.44
C PRO A 223 21.35 19.35 -12.90
N ASN A 224 20.12 19.85 -13.00
CA ASN A 224 19.72 21.16 -12.49
C ASN A 224 18.30 21.12 -11.88
N PRO A 225 18.14 20.95 -10.55
CA PRO A 225 16.87 21.12 -9.89
C PRO A 225 16.72 22.59 -9.48
N THR A 226 16.42 23.47 -10.44
CA THR A 226 15.99 24.84 -10.12
C THR A 226 14.53 25.02 -10.52
N GLY A 227 13.67 25.16 -9.52
CA GLY A 227 12.31 25.66 -9.68
C GLY A 227 11.24 24.64 -9.29
N TRP A 228 10.66 24.83 -8.10
CA TRP A 228 9.30 24.37 -7.83
C TRP A 228 8.36 25.14 -8.76
N GLY A 229 7.74 24.46 -9.72
CA GLY A 229 6.68 25.02 -10.53
C GLY A 229 6.44 24.28 -11.83
N GLY A 230 5.21 23.77 -12.00
CA GLY A 230 4.63 23.42 -13.30
C GLY A 230 4.26 21.96 -13.47
N ASP A 231 2.96 21.67 -13.33
CA ASP A 231 2.31 20.51 -13.93
C ASP A 231 2.62 20.46 -15.43
N GLY A 232 3.27 19.40 -15.86
CA GLY A 232 3.56 19.12 -17.26
C GLY A 232 3.65 17.62 -17.47
N VAL A 233 2.61 17.06 -18.08
CA VAL A 233 2.61 15.71 -18.65
C VAL A 233 3.76 15.63 -19.65
N LEU A 234 4.79 14.83 -19.37
CA LEU A 234 5.92 14.60 -20.27
C LEU A 234 6.15 13.10 -20.40
N GLU A 235 6.16 12.65 -21.65
CA GLU A 235 6.30 11.27 -22.09
C GLU A 235 7.59 10.60 -21.56
N GLU A 236 7.44 9.40 -21.01
CA GLU A 236 8.51 8.57 -20.47
C GLU A 236 9.38 8.00 -21.61
N GLY A 237 10.60 8.51 -21.79
CA GLY A 237 11.61 7.93 -22.68
C GLY A 237 12.40 6.81 -21.98
N MET A 238 12.40 5.61 -22.56
CA MET A 238 13.03 4.39 -22.01
C MET A 238 14.53 4.30 -22.36
N GLU A 239 15.39 4.06 -21.37
CA GLU A 239 16.76 3.57 -21.59
C GLU A 239 16.75 2.06 -21.91
N ARG A 240 17.55 1.65 -22.89
CA ARG A 240 17.63 0.25 -23.36
C ARG A 240 18.27 -0.64 -22.30
N ILE A 241 17.49 -1.56 -21.72
CA ILE A 241 18.00 -2.69 -20.93
C ILE A 241 18.65 -3.68 -21.91
N LYS A 242 19.96 -3.90 -21.79
CA LYS A 242 20.65 -5.02 -22.44
C LYS A 242 20.46 -6.26 -21.56
N LEU A 243 19.69 -7.24 -22.02
CA LEU A 243 19.76 -8.59 -21.48
C LEU A 243 21.11 -9.19 -21.92
N GLU A 244 21.90 -9.66 -20.96
CA GLU A 244 23.09 -10.46 -21.24
C GLU A 244 22.67 -11.75 -21.94
N GLU A 245 23.26 -12.02 -23.11
CA GLU A 245 23.09 -13.25 -23.86
C GLU A 245 23.60 -14.44 -23.02
N ARG A 246 22.70 -15.15 -22.34
CA ARG A 246 23.02 -16.46 -21.74
C ARG A 246 22.76 -17.54 -22.76
N ASN A 247 23.84 -18.17 -23.24
CA ASN A 247 23.78 -19.37 -24.07
C ASN A 247 22.93 -20.45 -23.40
N CYS A 248 21.83 -20.82 -24.03
CA CYS A 248 21.05 -22.00 -23.71
C CYS A 248 21.90 -23.24 -24.00
N GLY A 249 22.41 -23.90 -22.96
CA GLY A 249 23.24 -25.10 -23.03
C GLY A 249 22.49 -26.38 -23.39
N HIS A 250 21.64 -26.33 -24.42
CA HIS A 250 20.95 -27.51 -24.97
C HIS A 250 21.52 -27.85 -26.35
N ASP A 251 22.11 -29.05 -26.46
CA ASP A 251 22.47 -29.66 -27.74
C ASP A 251 21.21 -29.78 -28.62
N GLY A 252 21.04 -28.87 -29.59
CA GLY A 252 20.02 -28.97 -30.63
C GLY A 252 19.26 -27.71 -31.02
N CYS A 253 19.42 -26.57 -30.34
CA CYS A 253 18.76 -25.32 -30.75
C CYS A 253 19.65 -24.54 -31.72
N SER A 254 19.24 -24.40 -32.99
CA SER A 254 19.99 -23.61 -33.96
C SER A 254 19.94 -22.12 -33.60
N THR A 255 21.11 -21.52 -33.44
CA THR A 255 21.34 -20.22 -32.79
C THR A 255 20.98 -18.98 -33.61
N ASP A 256 20.36 -19.12 -34.80
CA ASP A 256 20.27 -18.00 -35.76
C ASP A 256 18.86 -17.43 -35.98
N ARG A 257 17.85 -17.76 -35.15
CA ARG A 257 16.47 -17.24 -35.35
C ARG A 257 15.78 -16.58 -34.14
N CYS A 258 16.42 -16.50 -32.97
CA CYS A 258 15.79 -15.91 -31.78
C CYS A 258 16.15 -14.43 -31.50
N ALA A 259 16.98 -13.80 -32.34
CA ALA A 259 17.49 -12.45 -32.10
C ALA A 259 17.02 -11.43 -33.13
N SER A 260 15.71 -11.13 -33.18
CA SER A 260 15.22 -9.87 -33.78
C SER A 260 13.70 -9.76 -33.71
N SER A 261 13.14 -9.22 -32.62
CA SER A 261 11.97 -8.33 -32.69
C SER A 261 11.70 -7.66 -31.33
N LEU A 262 12.43 -6.60 -31.02
CA LEU A 262 12.07 -5.68 -29.92
C LEU A 262 11.50 -4.41 -30.57
N HIS A 263 10.18 -4.38 -30.71
CA HIS A 263 9.45 -3.21 -31.18
C HIS A 263 9.15 -2.24 -30.02
N SER A 264 9.23 -0.95 -30.34
CA SER A 264 8.82 0.20 -29.50
C SER A 264 7.52 -0.09 -28.73
N ALA A 265 7.62 -0.25 -27.41
CA ALA A 265 6.47 -0.41 -26.53
C ALA A 265 5.88 0.97 -26.20
N THR A 266 4.68 1.25 -26.71
CA THR A 266 3.82 2.31 -26.18
C THR A 266 3.11 1.79 -24.93
N SER A 267 3.09 2.59 -23.87
CA SER A 267 2.50 2.27 -22.58
C SER A 267 0.99 2.01 -22.69
N SER A 268 0.58 0.75 -22.68
CA SER A 268 -0.80 0.39 -22.32
C SER A 268 -0.92 0.41 -20.79
N SER A 269 -2.00 0.99 -20.29
CA SER A 269 -2.34 1.09 -18.88
C SER A 269 -2.40 -0.30 -18.26
N SER A 270 -1.47 -0.59 -17.34
CA SER A 270 -1.38 -1.91 -16.71
C SER A 270 -2.61 -2.20 -15.85
N PRO A 271 -3.17 -3.43 -15.89
CA PRO A 271 -4.28 -3.86 -15.05
C PRO A 271 -3.86 -4.23 -13.62
N SER A 272 -2.65 -3.90 -13.18
CA SER A 272 -2.24 -4.08 -11.78
C SER A 272 -1.26 -2.99 -11.36
N ASN A 273 -1.09 -2.81 -10.05
CA ASN A 273 -0.13 -1.83 -9.51
C ASN A 273 1.33 -2.23 -9.76
N HIS A 274 1.57 -3.50 -10.10
CA HIS A 274 2.77 -3.90 -10.80
C HIS A 274 2.67 -3.31 -12.20
N LYS A 275 3.43 -2.25 -12.49
CA LYS A 275 3.50 -1.60 -13.80
C LYS A 275 4.09 -2.59 -14.81
N PHE A 276 3.27 -3.52 -15.25
CA PHE A 276 3.65 -4.49 -16.25
C PHE A 276 3.61 -3.82 -17.62
N ILE A 277 4.76 -3.79 -18.27
CA ILE A 277 4.88 -3.28 -19.63
C ILE A 277 4.44 -4.41 -20.58
N LEU A 278 3.34 -4.19 -21.29
CA LEU A 278 2.82 -5.11 -22.30
C LEU A 278 3.05 -4.53 -23.71
N PRO A 279 3.21 -5.39 -24.73
CA PRO A 279 3.24 -4.94 -26.12
C PRO A 279 1.93 -4.24 -26.52
N PRO A 280 1.99 -3.20 -27.38
CA PRO A 280 0.85 -2.30 -27.64
C PRO A 280 -0.33 -2.93 -28.39
N HIS A 281 -0.19 -4.16 -28.88
CA HIS A 281 -1.19 -4.89 -29.66
C HIS A 281 -2.00 -5.90 -28.82
N ILE A 282 -1.79 -5.94 -27.50
CA ILE A 282 -2.33 -6.99 -26.63
C ILE A 282 -3.24 -6.39 -25.57
N ASP A 283 -4.51 -6.78 -25.61
CA ASP A 283 -5.48 -6.52 -24.56
C ASP A 283 -5.55 -7.72 -23.61
N VAL A 284 -5.36 -7.45 -22.32
CA VAL A 284 -5.34 -8.45 -21.25
C VAL A 284 -6.73 -9.03 -21.02
N SER A 285 -7.79 -8.26 -21.29
CA SER A 285 -9.19 -8.66 -21.07
C SER A 285 -9.62 -9.90 -21.88
N HIS A 286 -8.90 -10.20 -22.97
CA HIS A 286 -9.15 -11.34 -23.87
C HIS A 286 -7.98 -12.35 -23.88
N SER A 287 -7.12 -12.31 -22.86
CA SER A 287 -5.95 -13.16 -22.73
C SER A 287 -6.11 -14.22 -21.64
N LEU A 288 -5.33 -15.30 -21.74
CA LEU A 288 -5.09 -16.23 -20.64
C LEU A 288 -3.95 -15.65 -19.78
N VAL A 289 -4.23 -15.36 -18.51
CA VAL A 289 -3.22 -14.87 -17.57
C VAL A 289 -2.71 -16.02 -16.74
N LEU A 290 -1.40 -16.25 -16.81
CA LEU A 290 -0.67 -17.17 -15.94
C LEU A 290 -0.03 -16.35 -14.83
N TYR A 291 -0.24 -16.72 -13.58
CA TYR A 291 0.35 -16.07 -12.42
C TYR A 291 1.32 -17.01 -11.72
N LEU A 292 2.59 -16.61 -11.63
CA LEU A 292 3.60 -17.33 -10.88
C LEU A 292 3.68 -16.78 -9.44
N GLY A 293 3.08 -17.50 -8.51
CA GLY A 293 3.02 -17.12 -7.10
C GLY A 293 1.84 -17.78 -6.37
N GLY A 294 1.95 -17.87 -5.05
CA GLY A 294 0.89 -18.39 -4.19
C GLY A 294 -0.22 -17.38 -3.93
N GLU A 295 -1.08 -17.70 -2.95
CA GLU A 295 -2.12 -16.76 -2.50
C GLU A 295 -1.48 -15.52 -1.85
N SER A 296 -1.62 -14.37 -2.49
CA SER A 296 -1.11 -13.10 -1.96
C SER A 296 -2.09 -11.94 -2.19
N LEU A 297 -1.84 -10.81 -1.53
CA LEU A 297 -2.58 -9.57 -1.78
C LEU A 297 -2.35 -9.06 -3.21
N ALA A 298 -1.17 -9.31 -3.78
CA ALA A 298 -0.87 -8.97 -5.17
C ALA A 298 -1.76 -9.76 -6.13
N LEU A 299 -1.88 -11.08 -5.94
CA LEU A 299 -2.80 -11.92 -6.72
C LEU A 299 -4.25 -11.45 -6.54
N THR A 300 -4.68 -11.16 -5.31
CA THR A 300 -6.05 -10.70 -5.06
C THR A 300 -6.35 -9.37 -5.75
N ASN A 301 -5.40 -8.42 -5.72
CA ASN A 301 -5.53 -7.14 -6.42
C ASN A 301 -5.56 -7.31 -7.94
N LEU A 302 -4.77 -8.24 -8.48
CA LEU A 302 -4.76 -8.60 -9.89
C LEU A 302 -6.13 -9.13 -10.32
N LEU A 303 -6.69 -10.09 -9.57
CA LEU A 303 -8.00 -10.67 -9.85
C LEU A 303 -9.13 -9.62 -9.81
N LEU A 304 -9.05 -8.64 -8.90
CA LEU A 304 -10.04 -7.56 -8.82
C LEU A 304 -9.99 -6.63 -10.03
N HIS A 305 -8.79 -6.30 -10.55
CA HIS A 305 -8.66 -5.43 -11.71
C HIS A 305 -8.98 -6.12 -13.03
N LEU A 306 -8.56 -7.38 -13.20
CA LEU A 306 -8.84 -8.15 -14.42
C LEU A 306 -10.33 -8.52 -14.55
N GLY A 307 -11.08 -8.44 -13.45
CA GLY A 307 -12.49 -8.73 -13.42
C GLY A 307 -12.81 -10.22 -13.65
N PRO A 308 -14.11 -10.59 -13.63
CA PRO A 308 -14.55 -11.97 -13.73
C PRO A 308 -14.48 -12.57 -15.15
N SER A 309 -14.27 -11.75 -16.18
CA SER A 309 -14.24 -12.17 -17.59
C SER A 309 -12.90 -12.77 -18.02
N THR A 310 -11.83 -12.50 -17.27
CA THR A 310 -10.46 -12.91 -17.62
C THR A 310 -10.14 -14.25 -16.97
N SER A 311 -9.59 -15.21 -17.73
CA SER A 311 -9.15 -16.50 -17.18
C SER A 311 -7.76 -16.35 -16.56
N VAL A 312 -7.65 -16.68 -15.27
CA VAL A 312 -6.41 -16.57 -14.50
C VAL A 312 -6.07 -17.93 -13.89
N HIS A 313 -4.85 -18.40 -14.12
CA HIS A 313 -4.32 -19.62 -13.52
C HIS A 313 -3.10 -19.27 -12.66
N SER A 314 -3.14 -19.58 -11.37
CA SER A 314 -2.03 -19.36 -10.44
C SER A 314 -1.25 -20.65 -10.22
N TYR A 315 0.08 -20.58 -10.17
CA TYR A 315 0.93 -21.69 -9.74
C TYR A 315 1.74 -21.23 -8.54
N ASP A 316 1.56 -21.92 -7.42
CA ASP A 316 2.31 -21.70 -6.18
C ASP A 316 3.59 -22.57 -6.17
N PRO A 317 4.79 -21.97 -6.28
CA PRO A 317 6.05 -22.71 -6.30
C PRO A 317 6.45 -23.31 -4.94
N LEU A 318 5.87 -22.83 -3.83
CA LEU A 318 6.17 -23.36 -2.49
C LEU A 318 5.30 -24.58 -2.16
N GLN A 319 4.10 -24.64 -2.74
CA GLN A 319 3.14 -25.73 -2.55
C GLN A 319 3.07 -26.71 -3.73
N ASP A 320 3.81 -26.44 -4.81
CA ASP A 320 3.77 -27.18 -6.08
C ASP A 320 2.33 -27.38 -6.58
N ARG A 321 1.54 -26.31 -6.55
CA ARG A 321 0.09 -26.40 -6.81
C ARG A 321 -0.38 -25.37 -7.83
N LEU A 322 -0.87 -25.88 -8.95
CA LEU A 322 -1.64 -25.12 -9.93
C LEU A 322 -3.10 -24.96 -9.45
N ARG A 323 -3.66 -23.76 -9.59
CA ARG A 323 -5.05 -23.45 -9.25
C ARG A 323 -5.65 -22.60 -10.36
N VAL A 324 -6.88 -22.94 -10.76
CA VAL A 324 -7.68 -22.08 -11.61
C VAL A 324 -8.35 -21.05 -10.72
N GLU A 325 -7.98 -19.79 -10.88
CA GLU A 325 -8.58 -18.68 -10.16
C GLU A 325 -9.89 -18.31 -10.86
N THR A 326 -10.93 -19.07 -10.53
CA THR A 326 -12.30 -18.72 -10.92
C THR A 326 -12.85 -17.67 -9.97
N GLY A 327 -13.96 -17.03 -10.35
CA GLY A 327 -14.69 -16.02 -9.56
C GLY A 327 -15.17 -16.45 -8.16
N ALA A 328 -14.56 -17.43 -7.49
CA ALA A 328 -14.59 -17.60 -6.04
C ALA A 328 -14.27 -16.30 -5.28
N THR A 329 -13.63 -15.33 -5.94
CA THR A 329 -13.52 -13.89 -5.60
C THR A 329 -14.85 -13.12 -5.57
N ASN A 330 -15.99 -13.70 -5.96
CA ASN A 330 -17.29 -13.04 -5.85
C ASN A 330 -17.78 -12.97 -4.40
N LYS A 331 -17.31 -13.83 -3.47
CA LYS A 331 -17.59 -13.59 -2.03
C LYS A 331 -16.94 -12.31 -1.53
N LEU A 332 -15.75 -11.99 -2.03
CA LEU A 332 -15.08 -10.73 -1.74
C LEU A 332 -15.85 -9.56 -2.38
N LEU A 333 -16.14 -9.62 -3.67
CA LEU A 333 -16.91 -8.59 -4.37
C LEU A 333 -18.29 -8.37 -3.74
N MET A 334 -19.00 -9.41 -3.32
CA MET A 334 -20.27 -9.32 -2.60
C MET A 334 -20.12 -8.67 -1.22
N ARG A 335 -19.04 -8.98 -0.48
CA ARG A 335 -18.71 -8.26 0.77
C ARG A 335 -18.43 -6.78 0.51
N ARG A 336 -17.70 -6.46 -0.57
CA ARG A 336 -17.45 -5.06 -0.98
C ARG A 336 -18.73 -4.36 -1.42
N TYR A 337 -19.62 -5.04 -2.14
CA TYR A 337 -20.94 -4.50 -2.51
C TYR A 337 -21.77 -4.16 -1.26
N ALA A 338 -21.79 -5.04 -0.26
CA ALA A 338 -22.44 -4.75 1.02
C ALA A 338 -21.81 -3.53 1.72
N ALA A 339 -20.49 -3.37 1.66
CA ALA A 339 -19.80 -2.19 2.20
C ALA A 339 -20.14 -0.91 1.43
N VAL A 340 -20.21 -0.96 0.09
CA VAL A 340 -20.65 0.15 -0.78
C VAL A 340 -22.09 0.56 -0.47
N GLN A 341 -23.00 -0.38 -0.27
CA GLN A 341 -24.38 -0.06 0.12
C GLN A 341 -24.45 0.63 1.50
N ARG A 342 -23.64 0.18 2.47
CA ARG A 342 -23.51 0.89 3.76
C ARG A 342 -22.88 2.27 3.58
N ALA A 343 -21.93 2.41 2.66
CA ALA A 343 -21.31 3.69 2.33
C ALA A 343 -22.32 4.68 1.76
N ARG A 344 -23.24 4.20 0.91
CA ARG A 344 -24.33 5.02 0.36
C ARG A 344 -25.20 5.61 1.47
N ASP A 345 -25.54 4.80 2.47
CA ASP A 345 -26.40 5.21 3.58
C ASP A 345 -25.68 6.11 4.62
N ALA A 346 -24.36 6.06 4.71
CA ALA A 346 -23.56 6.72 5.74
C ALA A 346 -23.71 8.26 5.77
N SER A 347 -23.97 8.82 6.95
CA SER A 347 -24.14 10.26 7.17
C SER A 347 -22.85 10.96 7.64
N VAL A 348 -22.07 10.23 8.44
CA VAL A 348 -20.77 10.66 8.96
C VAL A 348 -19.68 9.78 8.36
N VAL A 349 -18.80 10.40 7.58
CA VAL A 349 -17.70 9.73 6.85
C VAL A 349 -16.38 10.20 7.42
N ALA A 350 -15.43 9.29 7.65
CA ALA A 350 -14.06 9.66 7.95
C ALA A 350 -13.12 9.24 6.83
N LEU A 351 -12.41 10.21 6.26
CA LEU A 351 -11.31 10.00 5.33
C LEU A 351 -10.06 9.66 6.14
N VAL A 352 -9.62 8.42 6.05
CA VAL A 352 -8.44 7.90 6.76
C VAL A 352 -7.27 7.90 5.79
N VAL A 353 -6.28 8.73 6.06
CA VAL A 353 -5.05 8.82 5.27
C VAL A 353 -4.07 7.76 5.80
N GLY A 354 -3.88 6.70 5.02
CA GLY A 354 -3.00 5.57 5.30
C GLY A 354 -1.75 5.56 4.42
N THR A 355 -1.33 6.72 3.90
CA THR A 355 -0.13 6.89 3.07
C THR A 355 0.36 8.34 3.13
N LEU A 356 1.68 8.54 3.03
CA LEU A 356 2.30 9.86 2.83
C LEU A 356 3.20 9.93 1.57
N GLY A 357 3.50 8.78 0.95
CA GLY A 357 4.46 8.69 -0.16
C GLY A 357 3.85 8.37 -1.53
N VAL A 358 2.56 8.04 -1.60
CA VAL A 358 1.89 7.64 -2.86
C VAL A 358 1.44 8.86 -3.64
N HIS A 359 1.67 8.89 -4.95
CA HIS A 359 1.26 9.98 -5.83
C HIS A 359 -0.28 10.21 -5.83
N SER A 360 -0.70 11.45 -6.08
CA SER A 360 -2.11 11.88 -6.20
C SER A 360 -3.02 11.73 -4.96
N TYR A 361 -2.51 11.36 -3.79
CA TYR A 361 -3.37 11.22 -2.59
C TYR A 361 -3.96 12.55 -2.08
N LEU A 362 -3.20 13.65 -2.11
CA LEU A 362 -3.67 14.97 -1.65
C LEU A 362 -4.77 15.55 -2.58
N PRO A 363 -4.58 15.60 -3.92
CA PRO A 363 -5.64 16.00 -4.83
C PRO A 363 -6.91 15.15 -4.69
N LEU A 364 -6.76 13.83 -4.58
CA LEU A 364 -7.88 12.92 -4.35
C LEU A 364 -8.61 13.21 -3.03
N LEU A 365 -7.87 13.44 -1.94
CA LEU A 365 -8.45 13.80 -0.65
C LEU A 365 -9.24 15.10 -0.71
N ALA A 366 -8.72 16.12 -1.41
CA ALA A 366 -9.41 17.39 -1.61
C ALA A 366 -10.69 17.21 -2.43
N SER A 367 -10.62 16.45 -3.54
CA SER A 367 -11.76 16.15 -4.41
C SER A 367 -12.84 15.37 -3.68
N LEU A 368 -12.49 14.33 -2.91
CA LEU A 368 -13.43 13.56 -2.08
C LEU A 368 -14.08 14.43 -1.01
N LYS A 369 -13.30 15.26 -0.30
CA LYS A 369 -13.83 16.16 0.73
C LYS A 369 -14.84 17.15 0.14
N GLU A 370 -14.55 17.69 -1.04
CA GLU A 370 -15.47 18.58 -1.75
C GLU A 370 -16.74 17.85 -2.16
N LEU A 371 -16.61 16.68 -2.79
CA LEU A 371 -17.73 15.88 -3.27
C LEU A 371 -18.66 15.47 -2.12
N LEU A 372 -18.08 15.01 -1.01
CA LEU A 372 -18.85 14.57 0.16
C LEU A 372 -19.56 15.73 0.88
N THR A 373 -18.91 16.90 1.01
CA THR A 373 -19.49 18.02 1.77
C THR A 373 -20.42 18.89 0.91
N LYS A 374 -20.00 19.28 -0.30
CA LYS A 374 -20.79 20.21 -1.15
C LYS A 374 -21.92 19.51 -1.90
N LYS A 375 -21.67 18.34 -2.50
CA LYS A 375 -22.68 17.65 -3.33
C LYS A 375 -23.66 16.82 -2.50
N HIS A 376 -23.17 16.09 -1.49
CA HIS A 376 -23.98 15.14 -0.71
C HIS A 376 -24.21 15.54 0.75
N GLY A 377 -23.78 16.74 1.17
CA GLY A 377 -24.05 17.27 2.51
C GLY A 377 -23.56 16.42 3.69
N ARG A 378 -22.56 15.56 3.49
CA ARG A 378 -22.07 14.61 4.50
C ARG A 378 -21.14 15.29 5.50
N LYS A 379 -21.17 14.83 6.75
CA LYS A 379 -20.17 15.24 7.76
C LYS A 379 -18.89 14.47 7.49
N VAL A 380 -17.77 15.17 7.27
CA VAL A 380 -16.50 14.57 6.90
C VAL A 380 -15.43 14.87 7.94
N TYR A 381 -14.78 13.81 8.46
CA TYR A 381 -13.56 13.90 9.25
C TYR A 381 -12.36 13.53 8.38
N THR A 382 -11.20 14.14 8.63
CA THR A 382 -9.93 13.72 8.03
C THR A 382 -9.03 13.26 9.16
N ILE A 383 -8.60 11.99 9.11
CA ILE A 383 -7.80 11.36 10.15
C ILE A 383 -6.53 10.85 9.49
N SER A 384 -5.36 11.29 9.97
CA SER A 384 -4.08 10.70 9.60
C SER A 384 -3.69 9.69 10.67
N VAL A 385 -3.51 8.43 10.27
CA VAL A 385 -3.13 7.34 11.17
C VAL A 385 -2.12 6.48 10.44
N GLY A 386 -1.03 6.10 11.11
CA GLY A 386 -0.08 5.09 10.61
C GLY A 386 -0.72 3.71 10.46
N LYS A 387 0.04 2.62 10.70
CA LYS A 387 -0.48 1.24 10.69
C LYS A 387 -1.84 1.13 11.38
N LEU A 388 -2.87 0.75 10.63
CA LEU A 388 -4.25 0.70 11.11
C LEU A 388 -4.44 -0.44 12.11
N SER A 389 -5.21 -0.17 13.15
CA SER A 389 -5.65 -1.20 14.09
C SER A 389 -7.10 -0.96 14.50
N PRO A 390 -7.84 -2.03 14.86
CA PRO A 390 -9.20 -1.90 15.36
C PRO A 390 -9.31 -0.93 16.54
N ALA A 391 -8.33 -0.94 17.46
CA ALA A 391 -8.28 -0.04 18.60
C ALA A 391 -8.19 1.44 18.21
N LYS A 392 -7.40 1.77 17.18
CA LYS A 392 -7.25 3.16 16.69
C LYS A 392 -8.55 3.69 16.11
N LEU A 393 -9.26 2.88 15.32
CA LEU A 393 -10.53 3.28 14.69
C LEU A 393 -11.72 3.23 15.66
N ALA A 394 -11.69 2.36 16.67
CA ALA A 394 -12.74 2.26 17.69
C ALA A 394 -12.94 3.55 18.52
N ASN A 395 -11.94 4.43 18.56
CA ASN A 395 -12.02 5.73 19.21
C ASN A 395 -13.03 6.69 18.54
N PHE A 396 -13.40 6.44 17.28
CA PHE A 396 -14.29 7.29 16.48
C PHE A 396 -15.65 6.63 16.27
N GLN A 397 -16.41 6.41 17.35
CA GLN A 397 -17.70 5.71 17.31
C GLN A 397 -18.79 6.47 16.54
N GLU A 398 -18.66 7.80 16.46
CA GLU A 398 -19.54 8.69 15.71
C GLU A 398 -19.43 8.55 14.19
N VAL A 399 -18.39 7.87 13.70
CA VAL A 399 -18.19 7.62 12.28
C VAL A 399 -19.02 6.42 11.85
N ASP A 400 -19.80 6.58 10.78
CA ASP A 400 -20.59 5.50 10.19
C ASP A 400 -19.70 4.61 9.31
N ILE A 401 -18.81 5.24 8.53
CA ILE A 401 -17.91 4.55 7.60
C ILE A 401 -16.56 5.25 7.46
N PHE A 402 -15.51 4.43 7.29
CA PHE A 402 -14.17 4.90 7.00
C PHE A 402 -13.85 4.73 5.51
N VAL A 403 -13.35 5.78 4.87
CA VAL A 403 -12.80 5.74 3.52
C VAL A 403 -11.28 5.73 3.64
N LEU A 404 -10.64 4.62 3.30
CA LEU A 404 -9.20 4.45 3.45
C LEU A 404 -8.46 4.88 2.19
N VAL A 405 -7.75 6.01 2.26
CA VAL A 405 -6.84 6.48 1.22
C VAL A 405 -5.45 5.91 1.50
N ALA A 406 -5.13 4.77 0.91
CA ALA A 406 -3.87 4.05 1.13
C ALA A 406 -3.32 3.42 -0.17
N CYS A 407 -2.15 2.78 -0.08
CA CYS A 407 -1.61 1.99 -1.18
C CYS A 407 -2.51 0.75 -1.44
N PRO A 408 -2.68 0.28 -2.70
CA PRO A 408 -3.70 -0.71 -3.08
C PRO A 408 -3.70 -2.02 -2.28
N GLU A 409 -2.53 -2.53 -1.90
CA GLU A 409 -2.41 -3.71 -1.03
C GLU A 409 -2.86 -3.47 0.41
N ASN A 410 -2.70 -2.23 0.89
CA ASN A 410 -3.14 -1.84 2.21
C ASN A 410 -4.59 -1.34 2.22
N SER A 411 -5.16 -0.95 1.08
CA SER A 411 -6.55 -0.48 0.97
C SER A 411 -7.58 -1.57 1.27
N LEU A 412 -7.22 -2.84 1.09
CA LEU A 412 -8.08 -4.00 1.37
C LEU A 412 -7.76 -4.67 2.71
N VAL A 413 -7.63 -3.88 3.78
CA VAL A 413 -7.31 -4.35 5.14
C VAL A 413 -8.25 -5.47 5.62
N GLU A 414 -9.50 -5.48 5.15
CA GLU A 414 -10.50 -6.50 5.50
C GLU A 414 -10.17 -7.94 5.03
N LEU A 415 -9.14 -8.09 4.18
CA LEU A 415 -8.67 -9.37 3.64
C LEU A 415 -7.49 -9.97 4.40
N LYS A 416 -6.78 -9.19 5.23
CA LYS A 416 -5.58 -9.64 5.98
C LYS A 416 -5.91 -10.55 7.19
N GLY A 417 -6.97 -11.35 7.13
CA GLY A 417 -7.44 -12.21 8.24
C GLY A 417 -8.08 -11.48 9.42
N THR A 418 -7.74 -10.21 9.65
CA THR A 418 -8.24 -9.34 10.73
C THR A 418 -9.50 -8.54 10.35
N GLY A 419 -10.05 -8.76 9.16
CA GLY A 419 -11.14 -7.92 8.64
C GLY A 419 -12.47 -8.01 9.39
N LYS A 420 -12.63 -9.02 10.25
CA LYS A 420 -13.78 -9.12 11.16
C LYS A 420 -13.61 -8.30 12.45
N ASP A 421 -12.43 -7.71 12.66
CA ASP A 421 -12.09 -7.05 13.91
C ASP A 421 -12.47 -5.55 13.91
N TYR A 422 -12.72 -4.97 12.72
CA TYR A 422 -13.13 -3.57 12.60
C TYR A 422 -14.64 -3.42 12.83
N TYR A 423 -15.00 -2.59 13.81
CA TYR A 423 -16.39 -2.35 14.21
C TYR A 423 -17.23 -1.60 13.15
N LYS A 424 -16.56 -0.80 12.30
CA LYS A 424 -17.19 -0.03 11.22
C LYS A 424 -16.58 -0.45 9.88
N PRO A 425 -17.36 -0.46 8.79
CA PRO A 425 -16.86 -0.86 7.48
C PRO A 425 -15.77 0.10 6.95
N ILE A 426 -14.83 -0.45 6.19
CA ILE A 426 -13.76 0.31 5.53
C ILE A 426 -13.88 0.16 4.02
N VAL A 427 -14.09 1.27 3.32
CA VAL A 427 -14.22 1.33 1.86
C VAL A 427 -13.06 2.05 1.22
N THR A 428 -12.81 1.77 -0.06
CA THR A 428 -11.81 2.46 -0.87
C THR A 428 -12.38 3.77 -1.43
N PRO A 429 -11.53 4.69 -1.92
CA PRO A 429 -11.96 5.91 -2.60
C PRO A 429 -12.89 5.63 -3.78
N TRP A 430 -12.57 4.61 -4.58
CA TRP A 430 -13.37 4.17 -5.73
C TRP A 430 -14.77 3.70 -5.32
N GLU A 431 -14.83 2.84 -4.31
CA GLU A 431 -16.11 2.36 -3.77
C GLU A 431 -16.96 3.47 -3.20
N MET A 432 -16.33 4.49 -2.60
CA MET A 432 -17.05 5.65 -2.11
C MET A 432 -17.63 6.48 -3.27
N GLN A 433 -16.90 6.66 -4.38
CA GLN A 433 -17.44 7.31 -5.58
C GLN A 433 -18.64 6.54 -6.15
N ILE A 434 -18.51 5.22 -6.31
CA ILE A 434 -19.62 4.36 -6.75
C ILE A 434 -20.84 4.48 -5.82
N ALA A 435 -20.62 4.55 -4.51
CA ALA A 435 -21.70 4.71 -3.53
C ALA A 435 -22.46 6.04 -3.69
N LEU A 436 -21.83 7.06 -4.27
CA LEU A 436 -22.36 8.41 -4.45
C LEU A 436 -22.99 8.62 -5.82
N ASP A 437 -22.62 7.82 -6.82
CA ASP A 437 -23.06 7.90 -8.21
C ASP A 437 -24.54 7.53 -8.49
N GLY A 438 -25.43 7.67 -7.49
CA GLY A 438 -26.88 7.66 -7.68
C GLY A 438 -27.51 6.34 -8.16
N GLY A 439 -26.73 5.28 -8.36
CA GLY A 439 -27.22 3.97 -8.81
C GLY A 439 -26.83 3.56 -10.22
N ARG A 440 -25.78 4.14 -10.83
CA ARG A 440 -25.09 3.43 -11.92
C ARG A 440 -24.60 2.08 -11.35
N GLY A 441 -25.11 0.99 -11.91
CA GLY A 441 -24.69 -0.34 -11.52
C GLY A 441 -23.17 -0.49 -11.69
N TRP A 442 -22.52 -1.18 -10.77
CA TRP A 442 -21.09 -1.46 -10.87
C TRP A 442 -20.81 -2.28 -12.14
N SER A 443 -20.00 -1.73 -13.06
CA SER A 443 -19.62 -2.32 -14.35
C SER A 443 -18.76 -3.59 -14.24
N GLY A 444 -18.32 -3.95 -13.04
CA GLY A 444 -17.33 -5.01 -12.78
C GLY A 444 -15.90 -4.51 -12.71
N GLU A 445 -15.61 -3.27 -13.11
CA GLU A 445 -14.27 -2.67 -12.97
C GLU A 445 -13.98 -2.25 -11.53
N TYR A 446 -12.79 -2.58 -11.05
CA TYR A 446 -12.36 -2.22 -9.70
C TYR A 446 -11.03 -1.47 -9.74
N ILE A 447 -11.07 -0.16 -9.50
CA ILE A 447 -9.91 0.72 -9.58
C ILE A 447 -9.37 0.96 -8.17
N LEU A 448 -8.10 0.66 -7.94
CA LEU A 448 -7.42 0.93 -6.65
C LEU A 448 -6.36 2.04 -6.75
N GLU A 449 -5.90 2.36 -7.95
CA GLU A 449 -4.87 3.38 -8.17
C GLU A 449 -5.44 4.79 -7.98
N LEU A 450 -4.89 5.53 -7.02
CA LEU A 450 -5.45 6.83 -6.60
C LEU A 450 -5.52 7.87 -7.74
N GLY A 451 -4.55 7.85 -8.66
CA GLY A 451 -4.55 8.74 -9.83
C GLY A 451 -5.73 8.46 -10.76
N LYS A 452 -5.94 7.20 -11.15
CA LYS A 452 -7.07 6.79 -11.99
C LYS A 452 -8.43 7.05 -11.33
N VAL A 453 -8.53 6.85 -10.01
CA VAL A 453 -9.76 7.16 -9.25
C VAL A 453 -10.06 8.67 -9.27
N LEU A 454 -9.02 9.51 -9.22
CA LEU A 454 -9.19 10.96 -9.34
C LEU A 454 -9.67 11.34 -10.75
N GLU A 455 -9.01 10.84 -11.79
CA GLU A 455 -9.36 11.09 -13.20
C GLU A 455 -10.80 10.67 -13.51
N GLU A 456 -11.21 9.48 -13.06
CA GLU A 456 -12.57 9.00 -13.28
C GLU A 456 -13.60 9.85 -12.53
N GLY A 457 -13.31 10.24 -11.29
CA GLY A 457 -14.16 11.16 -10.54
C GLY A 457 -14.28 12.55 -11.19
N GLU A 458 -13.23 13.04 -11.86
CA GLU A 458 -13.27 14.29 -12.62
C GLU A 458 -14.07 14.15 -13.92
N ARG A 459 -13.92 13.03 -14.64
CA ARG A 459 -14.72 12.71 -15.83
C ARG A 459 -16.21 12.64 -15.50
N GLN A 460 -16.55 12.09 -14.33
CA GLN A 460 -17.92 12.05 -13.82
C GLN A 460 -18.46 13.44 -13.47
N LYS A 461 -17.63 14.34 -12.92
CA LYS A 461 -18.02 15.74 -12.67
C LYS A 461 -18.40 16.46 -13.98
N GLN A 462 -17.61 16.29 -15.04
CA GLN A 462 -17.83 16.92 -16.34
C GLN A 462 -19.04 16.36 -17.11
N GLY A 463 -19.44 15.12 -16.83
CA GLY A 463 -20.64 14.50 -17.42
C GLY A 463 -21.94 14.76 -16.66
N ALA A 464 -21.89 15.45 -15.52
CA ALA A 464 -23.01 15.63 -14.58
C ALA A 464 -23.41 17.11 -14.40
N ASP A 465 -23.25 17.93 -15.43
CA ASP A 465 -23.54 19.37 -15.38
C ASP A 465 -25.04 19.73 -15.37
N ASP A 466 -25.97 18.76 -15.41
CA ASP A 466 -27.41 19.03 -15.49
C ASP A 466 -28.28 18.41 -14.37
N ALA A 467 -27.70 17.83 -13.32
CA ALA A 467 -28.48 17.34 -12.17
C ALA A 467 -28.19 18.21 -10.94
N GLU A 468 -29.07 19.17 -10.67
CA GLU A 468 -29.13 19.85 -9.38
C GLU A 468 -29.14 18.79 -8.26
N GLY A 469 -28.13 18.85 -7.40
CA GLY A 469 -27.86 17.86 -6.36
C GLY A 469 -28.88 17.87 -5.23
N GLU A 470 -30.10 17.43 -5.51
CA GLU A 470 -30.99 16.95 -4.48
C GLU A 470 -30.55 15.52 -4.13
N ASP A 471 -30.15 15.30 -2.88
CA ASP A 471 -29.89 13.96 -2.29
C ASP A 471 -31.26 13.25 -2.23
N GLU A 472 -31.75 12.80 -3.39
CA GLU A 472 -33.07 12.19 -3.57
C GLU A 472 -33.22 10.99 -2.62
N PRO A 473 -34.39 10.81 -1.99
CA PRO A 473 -34.61 9.69 -1.10
C PRO A 473 -34.40 8.37 -1.85
N HIS A 474 -33.39 7.60 -1.44
CA HIS A 474 -33.11 6.31 -2.05
C HIS A 474 -33.54 5.16 -1.13
N PHE A 475 -33.86 4.02 -1.74
CA PHE A 475 -34.15 2.80 -0.99
C PHE A 475 -32.84 2.14 -0.55
N SER A 476 -32.67 2.00 0.77
CA SER A 476 -31.52 1.32 1.37
C SER A 476 -31.74 -0.18 1.34
N LEU A 477 -30.88 -0.90 0.61
CA LEU A 477 -30.87 -2.37 0.63
C LEU A 477 -30.37 -2.95 1.97
N VAL A 478 -29.72 -2.13 2.80
CA VAL A 478 -29.19 -2.56 4.11
C VAL A 478 -30.27 -2.51 5.18
N THR A 479 -31.05 -1.44 5.21
CA THR A 479 -32.09 -1.20 6.23
C THR A 479 -33.48 -1.63 5.76
N GLY A 480 -33.68 -1.83 4.45
CA GLY A 480 -34.97 -2.20 3.87
C GLY A 480 -36.00 -1.06 3.83
N GLY A 481 -35.55 0.19 3.95
CA GLY A 481 -36.41 1.38 3.98
C GLY A 481 -35.86 2.53 3.13
N PHE A 482 -36.68 3.57 2.94
CA PHE A 482 -36.24 4.80 2.27
C PHE A 482 -35.41 5.65 3.23
N VAL A 483 -34.22 6.02 2.79
CA VAL A 483 -33.34 6.94 3.50
C VAL A 483 -33.48 8.30 2.85
N SER A 484 -34.03 9.26 3.60
CA SER A 484 -34.11 10.67 3.20
C SER A 484 -33.20 11.48 4.11
N ARG A 485 -32.43 12.40 3.52
CA ARG A 485 -31.54 13.29 4.27
C ARG A 485 -32.16 14.66 4.33
N ARG A 486 -32.34 15.18 5.55
CA ARG A 486 -32.71 16.58 5.73
C ARG A 486 -31.52 17.44 5.33
N HIS A 487 -31.66 18.14 4.22
CA HIS A 487 -30.73 19.17 3.78
C HIS A 487 -30.46 20.14 4.95
N ARG A 488 -29.19 20.37 5.27
CA ARG A 488 -28.81 21.50 6.13
C ARG A 488 -28.84 22.73 5.23
N PRO A 489 -29.81 23.65 5.36
CA PRO A 489 -29.76 24.87 4.57
C PRO A 489 -28.53 25.66 5.01
N ASN A 490 -27.74 26.07 4.03
CA ASN A 490 -26.69 27.06 4.21
C ASN A 490 -27.40 28.42 4.41
N MET A 491 -27.76 28.75 5.65
CA MET A 491 -28.56 29.94 5.95
C MET A 491 -27.66 31.15 6.19
N GLU A 492 -27.31 31.84 5.11
CA GLU A 492 -27.13 33.30 5.17
C GLU A 492 -28.52 33.92 5.05
N GLY A 493 -29.06 34.37 6.19
CA GLY A 493 -30.29 35.14 6.23
C GLY A 493 -31.54 34.35 6.62
N GLU A 494 -32.29 34.99 7.51
CA GLU A 494 -33.66 34.69 7.93
C GLU A 494 -33.87 33.78 9.15
N SER A 495 -34.47 34.45 10.13
CA SER A 495 -35.03 33.97 11.38
C SER A 495 -36.05 32.86 11.17
N GLU A 496 -35.95 31.77 11.94
CA GLU A 496 -37.12 31.15 12.57
C GLU A 496 -36.78 30.09 13.63
N GLU A 497 -37.72 29.96 14.55
CA GLU A 497 -37.73 29.21 15.79
C GLU A 497 -37.80 27.69 15.56
N GLN A 498 -36.69 26.95 15.68
CA GLN A 498 -36.75 25.48 15.83
C GLN A 498 -35.74 24.94 16.87
N GLN A 499 -36.23 23.92 17.57
CA GLN A 499 -35.83 23.35 18.86
C GLN A 499 -34.33 23.22 19.13
N ALA A 500 -33.92 23.71 20.31
CA ALA A 500 -32.54 23.73 20.79
C ALA A 500 -32.18 22.45 21.58
N GLY A 501 -31.20 21.70 21.10
CA GLY A 501 -30.47 20.70 21.87
C GLY A 501 -29.30 21.34 22.61
N THR A 502 -29.45 21.54 23.92
CA THR A 502 -28.42 21.92 24.92
C THR A 502 -27.69 23.27 24.71
N VAL A 503 -27.94 24.18 25.65
CA VAL A 503 -27.19 25.43 25.84
C VAL A 503 -26.01 25.16 26.78
N ALA A 504 -24.79 25.53 26.41
CA ALA A 504 -23.65 25.51 27.32
C ALA A 504 -23.30 26.93 27.77
N LEU A 505 -23.18 27.13 29.08
CA LEU A 505 -22.66 28.37 29.67
C LEU A 505 -21.13 28.32 29.68
N ARG A 506 -20.45 29.34 29.14
CA ARG A 506 -19.05 29.60 29.48
C ARG A 506 -18.78 31.09 29.70
N SER A 507 -18.17 31.34 30.86
CA SER A 507 -17.58 32.57 31.39
C SER A 507 -18.51 33.77 31.65
N ASN A 508 -18.09 34.59 32.62
CA ASN A 508 -18.83 35.63 33.37
C ASN A 508 -19.53 36.74 32.56
N ASP A 509 -19.50 36.71 31.23
CA ASP A 509 -20.01 37.79 30.36
C ASP A 509 -21.38 37.48 29.73
N GLY A 510 -22.07 36.40 30.15
CA GLY A 510 -23.49 36.19 29.84
C GLY A 510 -23.84 35.97 28.37
N ILE A 511 -22.85 35.75 27.50
CA ILE A 511 -23.08 35.46 26.08
C ILE A 511 -23.47 33.99 25.92
N VAL A 512 -24.72 33.76 25.51
CA VAL A 512 -25.25 32.43 25.19
C VAL A 512 -24.88 32.07 23.75
N THR A 513 -23.99 31.10 23.56
CA THR A 513 -23.66 30.54 22.25
C THR A 513 -24.50 29.29 21.99
N LYS A 514 -25.26 29.30 20.90
CA LYS A 514 -26.04 28.14 20.42
C LYS A 514 -25.04 27.13 19.85
N ILE A 515 -24.78 26.04 20.57
CA ILE A 515 -23.96 24.94 20.04
C ILE A 515 -24.80 24.29 18.93
N MET A 516 -24.38 24.50 17.69
CA MET A 516 -24.93 23.73 16.57
C MET A 516 -24.67 22.24 16.82
N ASP A 517 -25.68 21.39 16.61
CA ASP A 517 -25.59 19.92 16.72
C ASP A 517 -24.50 19.34 15.80
N SER A 518 -23.24 19.42 16.23
CA SER A 518 -22.16 18.61 15.70
C SER A 518 -22.46 17.18 16.13
N ALA A 519 -22.36 16.21 15.20
CA ALA A 519 -22.62 14.81 15.55
C ALA A 519 -21.68 14.36 16.68
N GLY A 520 -20.43 14.84 16.65
CA GLY A 520 -19.47 14.67 17.74
C GLY A 520 -19.93 15.27 19.08
N GLY A 521 -20.46 16.49 19.10
CA GLY A 521 -20.97 17.12 20.34
C GLY A 521 -22.17 16.40 20.93
N ALA A 522 -23.15 16.03 20.10
CA ALA A 522 -24.33 15.26 20.53
C ALA A 522 -23.96 13.86 21.02
N HIS A 523 -23.00 13.20 20.36
CA HIS A 523 -22.56 11.87 20.72
C HIS A 523 -21.69 11.87 22.00
N VAL A 524 -20.79 12.84 22.18
CA VAL A 524 -20.04 13.04 23.43
C VAL A 524 -20.97 13.38 24.59
N ALA A 525 -22.05 14.15 24.35
CA ALA A 525 -23.03 14.47 25.38
C ALA A 525 -23.72 13.21 25.95
N GLY A 526 -23.97 12.19 25.12
CA GLY A 526 -24.60 10.93 25.50
C GLY A 526 -23.66 9.84 26.03
N ARG A 527 -22.34 10.05 26.02
CA ARG A 527 -21.38 9.07 26.56
C ARG A 527 -21.35 9.12 28.10
N SER A 528 -21.32 7.95 28.73
CA SER A 528 -21.09 7.81 30.18
C SER A 528 -19.66 8.13 30.60
N TRP A 529 -18.71 8.05 29.67
CA TRP A 529 -17.29 8.36 29.86
C TRP A 529 -16.84 9.36 28.80
N ARG A 530 -16.35 10.53 29.22
CA ARG A 530 -15.93 11.63 28.34
C ARG A 530 -14.41 11.81 28.26
N GLY A 531 -13.65 10.80 28.69
CA GLY A 531 -12.18 10.82 28.67
C GLY A 531 -11.58 11.36 29.96
N LEU A 532 -10.55 12.21 29.84
CA LEU A 532 -9.80 12.84 30.94
C LEU A 532 -10.61 13.93 31.66
N GLU A 533 -11.82 13.63 32.10
CA GLU A 533 -12.54 14.50 33.02
C GLU A 533 -11.90 14.40 34.42
N GLN A 534 -11.48 15.53 34.96
CA GLN A 534 -11.05 15.59 36.35
C GLN A 534 -12.28 15.40 37.24
N ARG A 535 -12.49 14.18 37.71
CA ARG A 535 -13.55 13.78 38.65
C ARG A 535 -13.25 14.27 40.08
N LEU A 536 -12.94 15.55 40.22
CA LEU A 536 -12.54 16.18 41.50
C LEU A 536 -13.64 15.95 42.55
N GLY A 537 -13.29 15.22 43.61
CA GLY A 537 -14.19 14.93 44.74
C GLY A 537 -15.23 13.81 44.50
N MET A 538 -15.23 13.16 43.33
CA MET A 538 -16.12 12.01 43.05
C MET A 538 -15.42 10.65 43.18
N ASP A 539 -14.09 10.63 43.09
CA ASP A 539 -13.29 9.43 43.25
C ASP A 539 -12.54 9.49 44.58
N GLU A 540 -12.58 8.40 45.35
CA GLU A 540 -11.76 8.30 46.56
C GLU A 540 -10.27 8.37 46.20
N PRO A 541 -9.44 9.12 46.97
CA PRO A 541 -8.01 9.20 46.70
C PRO A 541 -7.40 7.79 46.64
N ALA A 542 -6.69 7.50 45.54
CA ALA A 542 -5.96 6.24 45.44
C ALA A 542 -4.98 6.13 46.62
N LYS A 543 -4.95 4.96 47.25
CA LYS A 543 -3.96 4.69 48.31
C LYS A 543 -2.57 4.76 47.68
N LEU A 544 -1.72 5.59 48.26
CA LEU A 544 -0.33 5.74 47.84
C LEU A 544 0.41 4.42 48.10
N GLU A 545 0.84 3.76 47.03
CA GLU A 545 1.70 2.59 47.08
C GLU A 545 3.14 2.98 46.72
N VAL A 546 4.10 2.33 47.37
CA VAL A 546 5.53 2.55 47.09
C VAL A 546 5.85 1.95 45.73
N GLY A 547 6.27 2.79 44.77
CA GLY A 547 6.65 2.36 43.44
C GLY A 547 7.96 1.57 43.41
N ARG A 548 8.25 0.95 42.26
CA ARG A 548 9.51 0.24 42.04
C ARG A 548 10.67 1.22 41.85
N ALA A 549 11.82 0.90 42.43
CA ALA A 549 13.04 1.71 42.33
C ALA A 549 14.15 0.89 41.67
N GLY A 550 14.89 1.50 40.74
CA GLY A 550 15.99 0.83 40.05
C GLY A 550 16.41 1.53 38.75
N ILE A 551 17.38 0.95 38.06
CA ILE A 551 17.87 1.38 36.75
C ILE A 551 16.99 0.73 35.67
N ALA A 552 16.89 1.30 34.47
CA ALA A 552 15.98 0.80 33.42
C ALA A 552 16.22 -0.69 33.01
N GLN A 553 17.38 -1.25 33.38
CA GLN A 553 17.74 -2.65 33.18
C GLN A 553 17.20 -3.60 34.28
N GLY A 554 16.64 -3.08 35.37
CA GLY A 554 16.04 -3.84 36.46
C GLY A 554 15.48 -2.94 37.57
N TYR A 555 14.17 -2.98 37.79
CA TYR A 555 13.48 -2.30 38.89
C TYR A 555 13.16 -3.30 40.01
N ALA A 556 13.47 -2.96 41.26
CA ALA A 556 13.11 -3.73 42.44
C ALA A 556 11.95 -3.06 43.20
N ASP A 557 11.13 -3.85 43.89
CA ASP A 557 10.06 -3.32 44.73
C ASP A 557 10.65 -2.59 45.95
N GLY A 558 10.08 -1.43 46.30
CA GLY A 558 10.75 -0.30 46.97
C GLY A 558 11.25 -0.45 48.41
N ASP A 559 11.36 -1.67 48.96
CA ASP A 559 11.96 -1.91 50.28
C ASP A 559 13.30 -2.66 50.24
N GLU A 560 13.63 -3.39 49.16
CA GLU A 560 14.87 -4.19 49.10
C GLU A 560 16.11 -3.38 48.67
N ALA A 561 15.93 -2.24 47.98
CA ALA A 561 17.04 -1.46 47.42
C ALA A 561 17.83 -0.62 48.45
N ARG A 562 17.42 -0.56 49.72
CA ARG A 562 18.09 0.27 50.75
C ARG A 562 19.16 -0.45 51.57
N HIS A 563 19.32 -1.76 51.43
CA HIS A 563 20.22 -2.53 52.30
C HIS A 563 21.53 -3.05 51.67
N GLU A 564 21.75 -2.94 50.36
CA GLU A 564 22.99 -3.43 49.73
C GLU A 564 24.07 -2.35 49.48
N GLY A 565 23.90 -1.16 50.04
CA GLY A 565 24.81 -0.03 49.84
C GLY A 565 25.68 0.36 51.03
N ALA A 566 25.91 -0.52 52.03
CA ALA A 566 26.80 -0.22 53.14
C ALA A 566 27.22 -1.46 53.96
N THR A 567 28.10 -2.30 53.44
CA THR A 567 29.17 -2.98 54.23
C THR A 567 30.14 -3.73 53.31
N ASN A 568 31.39 -3.26 53.31
CA ASN A 568 32.66 -3.84 52.81
C ASN A 568 32.80 -4.27 51.35
#